data_AF-A0A532TPE1-F1
#
_entry.id   AF-A0A532TPE1-F1
#
_cell.length_a   1.000
_cell.length_b   1.000
_cell.length_c   1.000
_cell.angle_alpha   90.00
_cell.angle_beta   90.00
_cell.angle_gamma   90.00
#
_symmetry.space_group_name_H-M   'P 1'
#
loop_
_entity.id
_entity.type
_entity.pdbx_description
1 polymer ?
#
loop_
_entity_poly.entity_id
_entity_poly.type
_entity_poly.pdbx_seq_one_letter_code
_entity_poly.pdbx_strand_id
1 'polypeptide(L)'
;MSQSYKDFLKKYNIDDFKTKLQLSGHTKIDFYNDIDKLLRGICIIFDKLSSIAPMRGAQVLMGLAKLHETNDVINKTDVKKCLNIDRLEKLKYAFDYLENAGYIKIEKKTEKFHIVKLNEEDNPDLTVFREIVQKYWKSPLEEKEKIKKWSEEI
;
A
#
# COMPACT_ATOMS: atom_id res chain seq x y z
N MET A 1 -4.81 1.46 36.29
CA MET A 1 -4.54 2.69 35.52
C MET A 1 -3.94 2.29 34.18
N SER A 2 -4.74 2.18 33.12
CA SER A 2 -4.21 2.15 31.76
C SER A 2 -4.39 3.55 31.18
N GLN A 3 -3.28 4.22 30.86
CA GLN A 3 -3.34 5.37 29.97
C GLN A 3 -3.55 4.77 28.59
N SER A 4 -4.80 4.78 28.09
CA SER A 4 -5.03 4.34 26.72
C SER A 4 -4.28 5.25 25.76
N TYR A 5 -3.92 4.76 24.58
CA TYR A 5 -3.30 5.57 23.54
C TYR A 5 -4.10 6.84 23.23
N LYS A 6 -5.44 6.77 23.32
CA LYS A 6 -6.33 7.93 23.20
C LYS A 6 -6.15 8.94 24.33
N ASP A 7 -5.93 8.49 25.57
CA ASP A 7 -5.65 9.37 26.70
C ASP A 7 -4.30 10.06 26.57
N PHE A 8 -3.30 9.37 26.01
CA PHE A 8 -1.99 9.95 25.70
C PHE A 8 -2.09 11.02 24.61
N LEU A 9 -2.73 10.72 23.47
CA LEU A 9 -2.90 11.67 22.37
C LEU A 9 -3.69 12.92 22.80
N LYS A 10 -4.74 12.71 23.60
CA LYS A 10 -5.59 13.78 24.12
C LYS A 10 -4.87 14.63 25.18
N LYS A 11 -4.07 14.01 26.06
CA LYS A 11 -3.30 14.73 27.09
C LYS A 11 -2.27 15.69 26.49
N TYR A 12 -1.66 15.31 25.37
CA TYR A 12 -0.62 16.09 24.71
C TYR A 12 -1.10 16.85 23.46
N ASN A 13 -2.40 16.89 23.18
CA ASN A 13 -2.99 17.53 22.00
C ASN A 13 -2.30 17.15 20.68
N ILE A 14 -1.83 15.91 20.57
CA ILE A 14 -1.09 15.43 19.38
C ILE A 14 -2.02 15.33 18.15
N ASP A 15 -3.33 15.18 18.38
CA ASP A 15 -4.38 15.02 17.35
C ASP A 15 -5.20 16.31 17.12
N ASP A 16 -4.86 17.43 17.79
CA ASP A 16 -5.51 18.73 17.57
C ASP A 16 -4.76 19.55 16.52
N PHE A 17 -5.06 19.29 15.24
CA PHE A 17 -4.53 20.02 14.09
C PHE A 17 -4.96 21.50 14.05
N LYS A 18 -5.89 21.96 14.90
CA LYS A 18 -6.24 23.40 15.00
C LYS A 18 -5.21 24.18 15.81
N THR A 19 -4.59 23.54 16.81
CA THR A 19 -3.37 24.03 17.44
C THR A 19 -2.16 23.53 16.65
N LYS A 20 -1.65 24.33 15.71
CA LYS A 20 -0.37 24.07 15.03
C LYS A 20 0.66 23.64 16.07
N LEU A 21 1.21 22.43 15.94
CA LEU A 21 2.46 22.01 16.60
C LEU A 21 3.46 23.17 16.50
N GLN A 22 3.67 23.91 17.60
CA GLN A 22 4.58 25.05 17.67
C GLN A 22 6.03 24.54 17.78
N LEU A 23 6.43 23.72 16.80
CA LEU A 23 7.81 23.27 16.66
C LEU A 23 8.63 24.40 16.01
N SER A 24 9.84 24.62 16.50
CA SER A 24 10.81 25.48 15.82
C SER A 24 11.11 24.92 14.41
N GLY A 25 11.58 25.78 13.49
CA GLY A 25 11.77 25.39 12.09
C GLY A 25 12.58 24.10 11.89
N HIS A 26 13.71 23.96 12.61
CA HIS A 26 14.55 22.76 12.53
C HIS A 26 13.85 21.53 13.13
N THR A 27 13.24 21.68 14.31
CA THR A 27 12.49 20.60 14.99
C THR A 27 11.30 20.10 14.16
N LYS A 28 10.67 20.97 13.37
CA LYS A 28 9.57 20.61 12.47
C LYS A 28 10.07 19.73 11.32
N ILE A 29 11.23 20.06 10.75
CA ILE A 29 11.87 19.26 9.69
C ILE A 29 12.23 17.88 10.24
N ASP A 30 12.85 17.81 11.42
CA ASP A 30 13.22 16.55 12.05
C ASP A 30 12.00 15.67 12.34
N PHE A 31 10.93 16.27 12.87
CA PHE A 31 9.67 15.57 13.11
C PHE A 31 9.10 14.92 11.84
N TYR A 32 9.03 15.66 10.73
CA TYR A 32 8.55 15.08 9.47
C TYR A 32 9.48 14.02 8.90
N ASN A 33 10.80 14.21 9.02
CA ASN A 33 11.78 13.20 8.61
C ASN A 33 11.62 11.90 9.41
N ASP A 34 11.33 12.00 10.69
CA ASP A 34 11.12 10.83 11.54
C ASP A 34 9.80 10.12 11.23
N ILE A 35 8.74 10.86 10.92
CA ILE A 35 7.48 10.28 10.38
C ILE A 35 7.75 9.58 9.04
N ASP A 36 8.49 10.20 8.12
CA ASP A 36 8.84 9.62 6.81
C ASP A 36 9.59 8.28 6.97
N LYS A 37 10.59 8.24 7.86
CA LYS A 37 11.33 7.02 8.21
C LYS A 37 10.41 5.94 8.77
N LEU A 38 9.49 6.32 9.66
CA LEU A 38 8.53 5.40 10.28
C LEU A 38 7.60 4.80 9.21
N LEU A 39 7.02 5.63 8.35
CA LEU A 39 6.14 5.17 7.26
C LEU A 39 6.88 4.23 6.30
N ARG A 40 8.12 4.57 5.93
CA ARG A 40 8.97 3.70 5.14
C ARG A 40 9.23 2.37 5.85
N GLY A 41 9.55 2.40 7.14
CA GLY A 41 9.78 1.20 7.96
C GLY A 41 8.55 0.29 8.00
N ILE A 42 7.37 0.86 8.27
CA ILE A 42 6.10 0.13 8.26
C ILE A 42 5.85 -0.50 6.88
N CYS A 43 6.05 0.25 5.80
CA CYS A 43 5.84 -0.24 4.44
C CYS A 43 6.73 -1.46 4.13
N ILE A 44 8.00 -1.43 4.55
CA ILE A 44 8.95 -2.54 4.36
C ILE A 44 8.54 -3.77 5.19
N ILE A 45 8.15 -3.57 6.45
CA ILE A 45 7.69 -4.68 7.30
C ILE A 45 6.43 -5.30 6.70
N PHE A 46 5.48 -4.47 6.26
CA PHE A 46 4.24 -4.92 5.66
C PHE A 46 4.48 -5.70 4.35
N ASP A 47 5.40 -5.25 3.50
CA ASP A 47 5.85 -6.01 2.32
C ASP A 47 6.26 -7.43 2.70
N LYS A 48 7.15 -7.58 3.69
CA LYS A 48 7.61 -8.90 4.15
C LYS A 48 6.50 -9.76 4.71
N LEU A 49 5.60 -9.21 5.51
CA LEU A 49 4.45 -9.94 6.04
C LEU A 49 3.48 -10.36 4.93
N SER A 50 3.20 -9.47 3.98
CA SER A 50 2.28 -9.72 2.87
C SER A 50 2.77 -10.83 1.93
N SER A 51 4.09 -11.02 1.85
CA SER A 51 4.72 -12.06 1.03
C SER A 51 4.57 -13.48 1.59
N ILE A 52 4.14 -13.63 2.85
CA ILE A 52 3.87 -14.93 3.47
C ILE A 52 2.57 -15.48 2.89
N ALA A 53 2.55 -16.79 2.55
CA ALA A 53 1.46 -17.43 1.81
C ALA A 53 0.01 -17.16 2.28
N PRO A 54 -0.33 -17.06 3.59
CA PRO A 54 -1.69 -16.78 4.02
C PRO A 54 -2.11 -15.31 3.84
N MET A 55 -1.18 -14.38 3.60
CA MET A 55 -1.44 -12.94 3.53
C MET A 55 -1.50 -12.40 2.09
N ARG A 56 -1.75 -13.25 1.09
CA ARG A 56 -1.79 -12.85 -0.33
C ARG A 56 -2.80 -11.74 -0.64
N GLY A 57 -3.86 -11.58 0.16
CA GLY A 57 -4.75 -10.43 0.09
C GLY A 57 -4.01 -9.10 0.27
N ALA A 58 -3.15 -9.00 1.28
CA ALA A 58 -2.33 -7.81 1.51
C ALA A 58 -1.39 -7.55 0.31
N GLN A 59 -0.82 -8.60 -0.27
CA GLN A 59 0.07 -8.48 -1.43
C GLN A 59 -0.68 -7.96 -2.66
N VAL A 60 -1.93 -8.40 -2.88
CA VAL A 60 -2.81 -7.87 -3.94
C VAL A 60 -3.14 -6.40 -3.70
N LEU A 61 -3.43 -5.99 -2.46
CA LEU A 61 -3.67 -4.59 -2.13
C LEU A 61 -2.45 -3.71 -2.43
N MET A 62 -1.25 -4.15 -2.07
CA MET A 62 -0.01 -3.42 -2.41
C MET A 62 0.16 -3.28 -3.93
N GLY A 63 -0.05 -4.37 -4.68
CA GLY A 63 0.02 -4.34 -6.14
C GLY A 63 -0.99 -3.36 -6.76
N LEU A 64 -2.24 -3.37 -6.28
CA LEU A 64 -3.28 -2.45 -6.74
C LEU A 64 -2.95 -0.99 -6.41
N ALA A 65 -2.51 -0.71 -5.18
CA ALA A 65 -2.08 0.61 -4.75
C ALA A 65 -0.94 1.15 -5.64
N LYS A 66 0.05 0.32 -5.94
CA LYS A 66 1.16 0.70 -6.80
C LYS A 66 0.73 1.03 -8.23
N LEU A 67 -0.23 0.29 -8.78
CA LEU A 67 -0.69 0.45 -10.16
C LEU A 67 -1.71 1.58 -10.35
N HIS A 68 -2.30 2.11 -9.27
CA HIS A 68 -3.43 3.03 -9.32
C HIS A 68 -3.17 4.35 -10.09
N GLU A 69 -1.97 4.91 -10.00
CA GLU A 69 -1.64 6.16 -10.72
C GLU A 69 -1.13 5.92 -12.14
N THR A 70 -0.60 4.72 -12.44
CA THR A 70 0.04 4.46 -13.74
C THR A 70 -0.93 3.96 -14.80
N ASN A 71 -2.11 3.47 -14.40
CA ASN A 71 -3.08 2.86 -15.30
C ASN A 71 -4.51 3.33 -15.02
N ASP A 72 -5.19 3.88 -16.03
CA ASP A 72 -6.63 4.20 -15.96
C ASP A 72 -7.51 2.96 -15.79
N VAL A 73 -7.00 1.80 -16.22
CA VAL A 73 -7.69 0.51 -16.17
C VAL A 73 -6.73 -0.57 -15.71
N ILE A 74 -6.93 -1.08 -14.49
CA ILE A 74 -6.13 -2.17 -13.92
C ILE A 74 -6.93 -3.46 -14.00
N ASN A 75 -6.31 -4.51 -14.52
CA ASN A 75 -6.88 -5.86 -14.52
C ASN A 75 -6.11 -6.80 -13.57
N LYS A 76 -6.68 -7.98 -13.29
CA LYS A 76 -6.05 -8.99 -12.43
C LYS A 76 -4.67 -9.45 -12.94
N THR A 77 -4.44 -9.43 -14.25
CA THR A 77 -3.16 -9.78 -14.88
C THR A 77 -2.10 -8.71 -14.67
N ASP A 78 -2.46 -7.44 -14.61
CA ASP A 78 -1.52 -6.33 -14.33
C ASP A 78 -0.99 -6.45 -12.91
N VAL A 79 -1.88 -6.73 -11.95
CA VAL A 79 -1.48 -7.03 -10.56
C VAL A 79 -0.54 -8.24 -10.52
N LYS A 80 -0.87 -9.32 -11.24
CA LYS A 80 0.00 -10.50 -11.33
C LYS A 80 1.40 -10.15 -11.85
N LYS A 81 1.48 -9.33 -12.90
CA LYS A 81 2.74 -8.86 -13.49
C LYS A 81 3.53 -8.00 -12.50
N CYS A 82 2.88 -7.02 -11.87
CA CYS A 82 3.47 -6.16 -10.84
C CYS A 82 4.09 -6.98 -9.70
N LEU A 83 3.38 -8.01 -9.23
CA LEU A 83 3.85 -8.92 -8.19
C LEU A 83 4.88 -9.96 -8.68
N ASN A 84 5.20 -10.00 -9.99
CA ASN A 84 6.07 -10.99 -10.63
C ASN A 84 5.66 -12.45 -10.29
N ILE A 85 4.35 -12.72 -10.30
CA ILE A 85 3.79 -14.05 -10.05
C ILE A 85 3.56 -14.78 -11.38
N ASP A 86 3.89 -16.07 -11.41
CA ASP A 86 3.77 -16.96 -12.56
C ASP A 86 2.30 -17.17 -12.98
N ARG A 87 1.44 -17.57 -12.04
CA ARG A 87 0.06 -18.02 -12.28
C ARG A 87 -0.96 -17.10 -11.62
N LEU A 88 -2.09 -16.84 -12.28
CA LEU A 88 -3.12 -15.93 -11.73
C LEU A 88 -3.97 -16.61 -10.64
N GLU A 89 -4.14 -17.93 -10.74
CA GLU A 89 -4.90 -18.77 -9.82
C GLU A 89 -4.41 -18.64 -8.39
N LYS A 90 -3.11 -18.38 -8.24
CA LYS A 90 -2.41 -18.07 -6.99
C LYS A 90 -2.94 -16.82 -6.28
N LEU A 91 -3.65 -15.94 -6.98
CA LEU A 91 -4.26 -14.71 -6.46
C LEU A 91 -5.79 -14.77 -6.45
N LYS A 92 -6.41 -15.82 -7.00
CA LYS A 92 -7.87 -15.89 -7.18
C LYS A 92 -8.61 -15.69 -5.85
N TYR A 93 -8.25 -16.49 -4.84
CA TYR A 93 -8.85 -16.39 -3.50
C TYR A 93 -8.58 -15.05 -2.82
N ALA A 94 -7.45 -14.40 -3.12
CA ALA A 94 -7.13 -13.09 -2.58
C ALA A 94 -8.05 -12.00 -3.17
N PHE A 95 -8.29 -12.01 -4.48
CA PHE A 95 -9.25 -11.10 -5.10
C PHE A 95 -10.67 -11.33 -4.55
N ASP A 96 -11.12 -12.58 -4.49
CA ASP A 96 -12.47 -12.92 -4.03
C ASP A 96 -12.65 -12.49 -2.55
N TYR A 97 -11.65 -12.71 -1.70
CA TYR A 97 -11.66 -12.26 -0.31
C TYR A 97 -11.74 -10.73 -0.19
N LEU A 98 -10.89 -10.00 -0.91
CA LEU A 98 -10.83 -8.54 -0.83
C LEU A 98 -12.10 -7.87 -1.36
N GLU A 99 -12.71 -8.44 -2.40
CA GLU A 99 -13.99 -7.98 -2.94
C GLU A 99 -15.10 -8.18 -1.90
N ASN A 100 -15.20 -9.39 -1.33
CA ASN A 100 -16.20 -9.70 -0.30
C ASN A 100 -16.01 -8.86 0.97
N ALA A 101 -14.76 -8.55 1.33
CA ALA A 101 -14.44 -7.69 2.47
C ALA A 101 -14.58 -6.20 2.17
N GLY A 102 -14.90 -5.81 0.93
CA GLY A 102 -15.17 -4.42 0.55
C GLY A 102 -13.94 -3.54 0.35
N TYR A 103 -12.72 -4.10 0.32
CA TYR A 103 -11.49 -3.33 0.10
C TYR A 103 -11.24 -3.01 -1.38
N ILE A 104 -11.81 -3.81 -2.29
CA ILE A 104 -11.69 -3.60 -3.74
C ILE A 104 -13.06 -3.71 -4.40
N LYS A 105 -13.23 -3.00 -5.51
CA LYS A 105 -14.38 -3.11 -6.43
C LYS A 105 -13.91 -3.81 -7.71
N ILE A 106 -14.64 -4.83 -8.15
CA ILE A 106 -14.37 -5.52 -9.42
C ILE A 106 -15.51 -5.27 -10.39
N GLU A 107 -15.28 -4.44 -11.41
CA GLU A 107 -16.23 -4.24 -12.50
C GLU A 107 -16.01 -5.29 -13.58
N LYS A 108 -17.02 -6.12 -13.83
CA LYS A 108 -16.99 -7.11 -14.90
C LYS A 108 -17.40 -6.48 -16.22
N LYS A 109 -16.46 -6.31 -17.15
CA LYS A 109 -16.74 -5.84 -18.52
C LYS A 109 -17.00 -7.01 -19.47
N THR A 110 -16.25 -8.11 -19.32
CA THR A 110 -16.47 -9.39 -20.02
C THR A 110 -16.11 -10.56 -19.10
N GLU A 111 -16.39 -11.81 -19.51
CA GLU A 111 -16.01 -13.01 -18.73
C GLU A 111 -14.50 -13.09 -18.44
N LYS A 112 -13.66 -12.51 -19.30
CA LYS A 112 -12.19 -12.54 -19.19
C LYS A 112 -11.58 -11.21 -18.78
N PHE A 113 -12.32 -10.10 -18.89
CA PHE A 113 -11.83 -8.76 -18.60
C PHE A 113 -12.58 -8.13 -17.43
N HIS A 114 -11.84 -7.99 -16.32
CA HIS A 114 -12.31 -7.43 -15.06
C HIS A 114 -11.44 -6.22 -14.71
N ILE A 115 -12.09 -5.08 -14.47
CA ILE A 115 -11.41 -3.88 -13.95
C ILE A 115 -11.42 -3.98 -12.44
N VAL A 116 -10.26 -3.86 -11.82
CA VAL A 116 -10.08 -3.95 -10.37
C VAL A 116 -9.64 -2.59 -9.85
N LYS A 117 -10.35 -2.08 -8.84
CA LYS A 117 -10.08 -0.77 -8.22
C LYS A 117 -10.05 -0.90 -6.70
N LEU A 118 -9.23 -0.07 -6.05
CA LEU A 118 -9.31 0.10 -4.60
C LEU A 118 -10.65 0.79 -4.25
N ASN A 119 -11.29 0.36 -3.16
CA ASN A 119 -12.53 0.95 -2.71
C ASN A 119 -12.30 2.12 -1.74
N GLU A 120 -11.66 3.18 -2.24
CA GLU A 120 -11.30 4.36 -1.44
C GLU A 120 -12.52 5.16 -0.96
N GLU A 121 -13.63 5.11 -1.70
CA GLU A 121 -14.88 5.78 -1.34
C GLU A 121 -15.43 5.29 0.00
N ASP A 122 -15.42 3.97 0.21
CA ASP A 122 -15.94 3.35 1.43
C ASP A 122 -14.82 3.14 2.49
N ASN A 123 -13.55 3.26 2.10
CA ASN A 123 -12.38 3.03 2.96
C ASN A 123 -11.32 4.13 2.73
N PRO A 124 -11.46 5.31 3.36
CA PRO A 124 -10.55 6.44 3.15
C PRO A 124 -9.10 6.13 3.57
N ASP A 125 -8.88 5.18 4.48
CA ASP A 125 -7.54 4.71 4.88
C ASP A 125 -6.77 4.09 3.70
N LEU A 126 -7.48 3.60 2.66
CA LEU A 126 -6.84 3.05 1.45
C LEU A 126 -6.14 4.13 0.63
N THR A 127 -6.58 5.40 0.69
CA THR A 127 -5.90 6.52 0.03
C THR A 127 -4.53 6.76 0.66
N VAL A 128 -4.45 6.82 2.00
CA VAL A 128 -3.18 6.97 2.72
C VAL A 128 -2.28 5.76 2.49
N PHE A 129 -2.85 4.55 2.54
CA PHE A 129 -2.12 3.33 2.21
C PHE A 129 -1.53 3.38 0.81
N ARG A 130 -2.32 3.81 -0.19
CA ARG A 130 -1.87 3.95 -1.58
C ARG A 130 -0.67 4.87 -1.69
N GLU A 131 -0.75 6.06 -1.10
CA GLU A 131 0.33 7.05 -1.12
C GLU A 131 1.63 6.51 -0.50
N ILE A 132 1.53 5.83 0.64
CA ILE A 132 2.68 5.18 1.29
C ILE A 132 3.30 4.12 0.38
N VAL A 133 2.47 3.25 -0.20
CA VAL A 133 2.94 2.17 -1.09
C VAL A 133 3.61 2.75 -2.33
N GLN A 134 3.00 3.74 -2.99
CA GLN A 134 3.56 4.36 -4.19
C GLN A 134 4.91 5.03 -3.90
N LYS A 135 5.03 5.69 -2.75
CA LYS A 135 6.24 6.43 -2.36
C LYS A 135 7.39 5.51 -1.94
N TYR A 136 7.13 4.48 -1.15
CA TYR A 136 8.20 3.71 -0.49
C TYR A 136 8.38 2.28 -1.02
N TRP A 137 7.35 1.69 -1.62
CA TRP A 137 7.41 0.31 -2.08
C TRP A 137 7.87 0.20 -3.53
N LYS A 138 8.78 -0.75 -3.75
CA LYS A 138 9.16 -1.22 -5.08
C LYS A 138 8.52 -2.57 -5.31
N SER A 139 7.80 -2.68 -6.41
CA SER A 139 7.18 -3.92 -6.80
C SER A 139 8.24 -4.97 -7.17
N PRO A 140 7.94 -6.26 -6.98
CA PRO A 140 8.85 -7.34 -7.39
C PRO A 140 9.28 -7.28 -8.86
N LEU A 141 8.42 -6.76 -9.76
CA LEU A 141 8.77 -6.55 -11.15
C LEU A 141 9.84 -5.46 -11.34
N GLU A 142 9.66 -4.30 -10.70
CA GLU A 142 10.64 -3.19 -10.75
C GLU A 142 12.01 -3.62 -10.21
N GLU A 143 12.03 -4.41 -9.13
CA GLU A 143 13.28 -4.94 -8.57
C GLU A 143 13.98 -5.89 -9.54
N LYS A 144 13.23 -6.79 -10.18
CA LYS A 144 13.76 -7.72 -11.18
C LYS A 144 14.34 -7.00 -12.40
N GLU A 145 13.65 -5.97 -12.89
CA GLU A 145 14.10 -5.17 -14.03
C GLU A 145 15.37 -4.37 -13.70
N LYS A 146 15.46 -3.84 -12.48
CA LYS A 146 16.67 -3.15 -12.03
C LYS A 146 17.89 -4.08 -11.97
N ILE A 147 17.71 -5.31 -11.48
CA ILE A 147 18.79 -6.31 -11.42
C ILE A 147 19.27 -6.68 -12.82
N LYS A 148 18.35 -6.84 -13.79
CA LYS A 148 18.71 -7.14 -15.18
C LYS A 148 19.58 -6.05 -15.82
N LYS A 149 19.23 -4.78 -15.63
CA LYS A 149 20.03 -3.66 -16.16
C LYS A 149 21.47 -3.70 -15.65
N TRP A 150 21.65 -4.00 -14.36
CA TRP A 150 22.99 -4.13 -13.78
C TRP A 150 23.79 -5.31 -14.34
N SER A 151 23.14 -6.42 -14.71
CA SER A 151 23.83 -7.55 -15.34
C SER A 151 24.20 -7.31 -16.82
N GLU A 152 23.56 -6.35 -17.49
CA GLU A 152 23.85 -5.98 -18.89
C GLU A 152 24.93 -4.89 -18.99
N GLU A 153 25.23 -4.19 -17.89
CA GLU A 153 26.28 -3.16 -17.78
C GLU A 153 27.65 -3.71 -17.33
N ILE A 154 27.76 -5.02 -17.08
CA ILE A 154 29.00 -5.74 -16.70
C ILE A 154 29.46 -6.61 -17.87
#